data_AF-A0A8S3X4J1-F1
#
_entry.id   AF-A0A8S3X4J1-F1
#
_cell.length_a   1.000
_cell.length_b   1.000
_cell.length_c   1.000
_cell.angle_alpha   90.00
_cell.angle_beta   90.00
_cell.angle_gamma   90.00
#
_symmetry.space_group_name_H-M   'P 1'
#
loop_
_entity.id
_entity.type
_entity.pdbx_description
1 polymer ?
#
loop_
_entity_poly.entity_id
_entity_poly.type
_entity_poly.pdbx_seq_one_letter_code
_entity_poly.pdbx_strand_id
1 'polypeptide(L)'
;MAGGLPLEVNDAWARIAEEMLVPVSEIKRKKETLLAAFRLNHKKVVASLKSGAGEDEVFKPIWVFYDALAAFMIDVYECKSVLVTADKVDISKTLP
;
A
#
# COMPACT_ATOMS: atom_id res chain seq x y z
N MET A 1 30.91 1.86 -21.84
CA MET A 1 30.21 0.64 -21.40
C MET A 1 29.23 1.04 -20.31
N ALA A 2 27.95 1.15 -20.65
CA ALA A 2 26.88 1.43 -19.68
C ALA A 2 26.42 0.09 -19.09
N GLY A 3 26.83 -0.20 -17.85
CA GLY A 3 26.33 -1.33 -17.07
C GLY A 3 25.30 -0.81 -16.07
N GLY A 4 24.03 -1.19 -16.26
CA GLY A 4 22.90 -0.77 -15.44
C GLY A 4 23.03 -1.12 -13.96
N LEU A 5 22.50 -0.20 -13.15
CA LEU A 5 22.63 -0.04 -11.70
C LEU A 5 21.88 -1.13 -10.88
N PRO A 6 22.53 -1.68 -9.83
CA PRO A 6 21.84 -2.13 -8.62
C PRO A 6 22.10 -1.19 -7.42
N LEU A 7 22.66 0.01 -7.65
CA LEU A 7 23.15 0.90 -6.58
C LEU A 7 22.05 1.73 -5.90
N GLU A 8 20.99 2.13 -6.60
CA GLU A 8 20.06 3.18 -6.11
C GLU A 8 19.36 2.84 -4.79
N VAL A 9 18.92 1.59 -4.61
CA VAL A 9 18.26 1.17 -3.37
C VAL A 9 19.26 1.07 -2.21
N ASN A 10 20.48 0.61 -2.48
CA ASN A 10 21.52 0.51 -1.46
C ASN A 10 21.99 1.91 -1.02
N ASP A 11 22.12 2.82 -1.98
CA ASP A 11 22.46 4.22 -1.75
C ASP A 11 21.36 4.93 -0.94
N ALA A 12 20.08 4.68 -1.23
CA ALA A 12 18.99 5.24 -0.43
C ALA A 12 19.03 4.78 1.03
N TRP A 13 19.32 3.49 1.27
CA TRP A 13 19.48 2.98 2.64
C TRP A 13 20.70 3.58 3.34
N ALA A 14 21.83 3.71 2.63
CA ALA A 14 23.04 4.33 3.16
C ALA A 14 22.79 5.79 3.55
N ARG A 15 22.13 6.57 2.70
CA ARG A 15 21.76 7.96 2.98
C ARG A 15 20.89 8.09 4.23
N ILE A 16 19.88 7.24 4.40
CA ILE A 16 19.04 7.25 5.60
C ILE A 16 19.85 6.83 6.84
N ALA A 17 20.79 5.90 6.69
CA ALA A 17 21.67 5.46 7.77
C ALA A 17 22.60 6.56 8.26
N GLU A 18 23.15 7.34 7.33
CA GLU A 18 23.99 8.50 7.64
C GLU A 18 23.18 9.60 8.33
N GLU A 19 22.01 9.96 7.80
CA GLU A 19 21.15 11.00 8.37
C GLU A 19 20.62 10.64 9.77
N MET A 20 20.26 9.36 9.98
CA MET A 20 19.70 8.89 11.25
C MET A 20 20.77 8.43 12.24
N LEU A 21 22.03 8.34 11.83
CA LEU A 21 23.15 7.79 12.61
C LEU A 21 22.87 6.36 13.13
N VAL A 22 22.18 5.55 12.33
CA VAL A 22 21.76 4.18 12.67
C VAL A 22 22.18 3.26 11.54
N PRO A 23 22.73 2.06 11.82
CA PRO A 23 23.18 1.16 10.76
C PRO A 23 22.00 0.71 9.87
N VAL A 24 22.29 0.48 8.59
CA VAL A 24 21.32 0.04 7.57
C VAL A 24 20.53 -1.19 8.03
N SER A 25 21.18 -2.14 8.72
CA SER A 25 20.54 -3.34 9.26
C SER A 25 19.40 -3.01 10.24
N GLU A 26 19.64 -2.05 11.13
CA GLU A 26 18.65 -1.60 12.11
C GLU A 26 17.52 -0.80 11.46
N ILE A 27 17.84 0.02 10.45
CA ILE A 27 16.81 0.74 9.68
C ILE A 27 15.89 -0.25 8.95
N LYS A 28 16.47 -1.27 8.29
CA LYS A 28 15.71 -2.32 7.63
C LYS A 28 14.83 -3.07 8.65
N ARG A 29 15.39 -3.44 9.80
CA ARG A 29 14.65 -4.09 10.89
C ARG A 29 13.47 -3.24 11.37
N LYS A 30 13.70 -1.95 11.63
CA LYS A 30 12.64 -1.01 12.05
C LYS A 30 11.55 -0.88 10.98
N LYS A 31 11.93 -0.76 9.71
CA LYS A 31 10.97 -0.79 8.59
C LYS A 31 10.13 -2.06 8.62
N GLU A 32 10.75 -3.24 8.77
CA GLU A 32 10.01 -4.49 8.81
C GLU A 32 9.02 -4.56 9.97
N THR A 33 9.42 -4.12 11.16
CA THR A 33 8.53 -4.03 12.33
C THR A 33 7.34 -3.09 12.06
N LEU A 34 7.59 -1.90 11.51
CA LEU A 34 6.55 -0.95 11.12
C LEU A 34 5.59 -1.56 10.09
N LEU A 35 6.13 -2.20 9.05
CA LEU A 35 5.33 -2.85 8.02
C LEU A 35 4.53 -4.04 8.54
N ALA A 36 5.04 -4.78 9.53
CA ALA A 36 4.31 -5.88 10.15
C ALA A 36 3.09 -5.36 10.94
N ALA A 37 3.29 -4.32 11.75
CA ALA A 37 2.21 -3.66 12.47
C ALA A 37 1.18 -3.06 11.52
N PHE A 38 1.63 -2.40 10.44
CA PHE A 38 0.76 -1.87 9.41
C PHE A 38 -0.10 -2.95 8.75
N ARG A 39 0.52 -4.04 8.27
CA ARG A 39 -0.21 -5.13 7.60
C ARG A 39 -1.29 -5.74 8.48
N LEU A 40 -1.02 -5.88 9.78
CA LEU A 40 -2.01 -6.38 10.74
C LEU A 40 -3.20 -5.41 10.91
N ASN A 41 -2.92 -4.12 11.08
CA ASN A 41 -3.95 -3.10 11.22
C ASN A 41 -4.74 -2.94 9.90
N HIS A 42 -4.05 -2.84 8.77
CA HIS A 42 -4.64 -2.70 7.44
C HIS A 42 -5.56 -3.87 7.09
N LYS A 43 -5.22 -5.12 7.46
CA LYS A 43 -6.13 -6.26 7.31
C LYS A 43 -7.45 -6.08 8.07
N LYS A 44 -7.41 -5.52 9.28
CA LYS A 44 -8.62 -5.23 10.07
C LYS A 44 -9.45 -4.14 9.40
N VAL A 45 -8.80 -3.06 8.95
CA VAL A 45 -9.47 -1.97 8.20
C VAL A 45 -10.18 -2.52 6.96
N VAL A 46 -9.46 -3.27 6.10
CA VAL A 46 -10.03 -3.86 4.88
C VAL A 46 -11.16 -4.85 5.20
N ALA A 47 -11.03 -5.65 6.26
CA ALA A 47 -12.07 -6.57 6.69
C ALA A 47 -13.34 -5.84 7.16
N SER A 48 -13.19 -4.74 7.91
CA SER A 48 -14.31 -3.88 8.30
C SER A 48 -14.99 -3.26 7.07
N LEU A 49 -14.22 -2.77 6.10
CA LEU A 49 -14.76 -2.20 4.85
C LEU A 49 -15.55 -3.24 4.03
N LYS A 50 -15.07 -4.47 3.93
CA LYS A 50 -15.72 -5.53 3.14
C LYS A 50 -17.06 -5.99 3.74
N SER A 51 -17.28 -5.77 5.04
CA SER A 51 -18.50 -6.20 5.73
C SER A 51 -19.70 -5.28 5.49
N GLY A 52 -19.58 -4.25 4.63
CA GLY A 52 -20.65 -3.29 4.38
C GLY A 52 -20.89 -2.33 5.55
N ALA A 53 -19.89 -2.16 6.42
CA ALA A 53 -19.93 -1.26 7.56
C ALA A 53 -19.90 0.20 7.06
N GLY A 54 -20.76 1.07 7.60
CA GLY A 54 -20.70 2.51 7.30
C GLY A 54 -19.38 3.13 7.75
N GLU A 55 -18.99 4.29 7.21
CA GLU A 55 -17.72 4.97 7.55
C GLU A 55 -17.46 5.15 9.06
N ASP A 56 -18.52 5.14 9.89
CA ASP A 56 -18.45 5.22 11.35
C ASP A 56 -18.02 3.91 12.04
N GLU A 57 -18.19 2.76 11.38
CA GLU A 57 -17.86 1.41 11.90
C GLU A 57 -16.52 0.87 11.38
N VAL A 58 -15.81 1.62 10.53
CA VAL A 58 -14.50 1.21 10.04
C VAL A 58 -13.48 1.26 11.18
N PHE A 59 -12.81 0.13 11.44
CA PHE A 59 -11.78 0.02 12.48
C PHE A 59 -10.73 1.11 12.32
N LYS A 60 -10.66 2.06 13.26
CA LYS A 60 -9.60 3.07 13.30
C LYS A 60 -8.45 2.54 14.16
N PRO A 61 -7.30 2.18 13.58
CA PRO A 61 -6.17 1.71 14.37
C PRO A 61 -5.68 2.84 15.30
N ILE A 62 -5.54 2.55 16.59
CA ILE A 62 -4.98 3.46 17.62
C ILE A 62 -3.52 3.86 17.31
N TRP A 63 -2.91 3.20 16.33
CA TRP A 63 -1.53 3.42 15.96
C TRP A 63 -1.37 4.73 15.20
N VAL A 64 -0.82 5.74 15.87
CA VAL A 64 -0.62 7.11 15.35
C VAL A 64 0.19 7.21 14.05
N PHE A 65 0.95 6.16 13.71
CA PHE A 65 1.73 6.11 12.48
C PHE A 65 0.98 5.46 11.32
N TYR A 66 -0.22 4.92 11.55
CA TYR A 66 -0.98 4.22 10.52
C TYR A 66 -1.32 5.13 9.35
N ASP A 67 -1.84 6.34 9.59
CA ASP A 67 -2.24 7.25 8.53
C ASP A 67 -1.06 7.70 7.66
N ALA A 68 0.08 8.02 8.31
CA ALA A 68 1.30 8.38 7.60
C ALA A 68 1.83 7.22 6.74
N LEU A 69 1.79 5.99 7.26
CA LEU A 69 2.26 4.81 6.55
C LEU A 69 1.27 4.36 5.46
N ALA A 70 -0.03 4.51 5.68
CA ALA A 70 -1.08 4.28 4.71
C ALA A 70 -0.93 5.25 3.53
N ALA A 71 -0.78 6.55 3.80
CA ALA A 71 -0.56 7.56 2.77
C ALA A 71 0.69 7.28 1.92
N PHE A 72 1.78 6.82 2.56
CA PHE A 72 2.99 6.43 1.85
C PHE A 72 2.82 5.15 1.03
N MET A 73 1.97 4.22 1.49
CA MET A 73 1.76 2.91 0.86
C MET A 73 0.52 2.84 -0.04
N ILE A 74 -0.22 3.94 -0.21
CA ILE A 74 -1.45 4.01 -0.99
C ILE A 74 -1.27 3.42 -2.40
N ASP A 75 -0.17 3.75 -3.09
CA ASP A 75 0.06 3.29 -4.46
C ASP A 75 0.29 1.76 -4.56
N VAL A 76 0.80 1.14 -3.49
CA VAL A 76 1.07 -0.30 -3.43
C VAL A 76 -0.20 -1.09 -3.10
N TYR A 77 -1.14 -0.50 -2.35
CA TYR A 77 -2.29 -1.21 -1.78
C TYR A 77 -3.66 -0.78 -2.34
N GLU A 78 -3.78 0.39 -2.99
CA GLU A 78 -4.94 0.71 -3.81
C GLU A 78 -4.76 0.07 -5.19
N CYS A 79 -5.45 -1.05 -5.39
CA CYS A 79 -5.58 -1.64 -6.71
C CYS A 79 -6.40 -0.67 -7.57
N LYS A 80 -5.72 0.09 -8.45
CA LYS A 80 -6.36 0.86 -9.53
C LYS A 80 -6.93 -0.13 -10.56
N SER A 81 -7.92 -0.93 -10.18
CA SER A 81 -8.73 -1.62 -11.17
C SER A 81 -9.63 -0.58 -11.82
N VAL A 82 -9.11 0.14 -12.81
CA VAL A 82 -9.95 0.82 -13.79
C VAL A 82 -10.63 -0.30 -14.59
N LEU A 83 -11.74 -0.80 -14.07
CA LEU A 83 -12.64 -1.64 -14.85
C LEU A 83 -13.35 -0.71 -15.82
N VAL A 84 -12.79 -0.53 -17.01
CA VAL A 84 -13.57 -0.05 -18.15
C VAL A 84 -14.54 -1.19 -18.49
N THR A 85 -15.72 -1.18 -17.90
CA THR A 85 -16.86 -1.94 -18.42
C THR A 85 -17.30 -1.26 -19.70
N ALA A 86 -16.70 -1.68 -20.82
CA ALA A 86 -17.27 -1.45 -22.14
C ALA A 86 -18.54 -2.31 -22.23
N ASP A 87 -19.66 -1.70 -21.89
CA ASP A 87 -20.99 -2.26 -22.12
C ASP A 87 -21.19 -2.39 -23.64
N LYS A 88 -20.99 -3.60 -24.17
CA LYS A 88 -21.47 -3.95 -25.51
C LYS A 88 -22.90 -4.45 -25.33
N VAL A 89 -23.86 -3.57 -25.54
CA VAL A 89 -25.25 -3.95 -25.80
C VAL A 89 -25.29 -4.77 -27.09
N ASP A 90 -25.45 -6.08 -26.93
CA ASP A 90 -25.84 -7.00 -27.99
C ASP A 90 -27.34 -6.84 -28.26
N ILE A 91 -27.70 -5.88 -29.12
CA ILE A 91 -29.04 -5.82 -29.74
C ILE A 91 -29.13 -6.83 -30.89
N SER A 92 -29.17 -8.11 -30.56
CA SER A 92 -29.70 -9.12 -31.49
C SER A 92 -30.95 -9.78 -30.91
N LYS A 93 -32.06 -9.57 -31.64
CA LYS A 93 -33.43 -10.13 -31.46
C LYS A 93 -34.25 -9.41 -30.38
N THR A 94 -35.37 -8.78 -30.71
CA THR A 94 -36.59 -9.50 -31.13
C THR A 94 -37.56 -8.57 -31.88
N LEU A 95 -38.03 -9.08 -33.02
CA LEU A 95 -39.05 -8.59 -33.96
C LEU A 95 -40.47 -8.70 -33.36
N PRO A 96 -41.43 -7.88 -33.79
CA PRO A 96 -42.50 -8.41 -34.66
C PRO A 96 -42.59 -7.72 -36.04
#